data_AF-A0A2E6T9J9-F1
#
_entry.id   AF-A0A2E6T9J9-F1
#
_cell.length_a   1.000
_cell.length_b   1.000
_cell.length_c   1.000
_cell.angle_alpha   90.00
_cell.angle_beta   90.00
_cell.angle_gamma   90.00
#
_symmetry.space_group_name_H-M   'P 1'
#
loop_
_entity.id
_entity.type
_entity.pdbx_description
1 polymer ?
#
loop_
_entity_poly.entity_id
_entity_poly.type
_entity_poly.pdbx_seq_one_letter_code
_entity_poly.pdbx_strand_id
1 'polypeptide(L)' 'MINKIAAIIGTSLTIIFLLGVTITLNASNMITFFDILPVWIIMGAAIFMMMVEVLEIFNIRIIDKISQKFLRKNS' A
#
# COMPACT_ATOMS: atom_id res chain seq x y z
N MET A 1 -17.85 9.68 9.60
CA MET A 1 -16.61 10.08 10.34
C MET A 1 -15.84 8.88 10.85
N ILE A 2 -16.51 7.88 11.45
CA ILE A 2 -15.86 6.68 11.99
C ILE A 2 -15.03 5.90 10.94
N ASN A 3 -15.51 5.80 9.69
CA ASN A 3 -14.77 5.13 8.60
C ASN A 3 -13.46 5.85 8.24
N LYS A 4 -13.43 7.18 8.31
CA LYS A 4 -12.21 7.96 8.00
C LYS A 4 -11.14 7.76 9.09
N ILE A 5 -11.59 7.74 10.34
CA ILE A 5 -10.73 7.50 11.50
C ILE A 5 -10.20 6.07 11.47
N ALA A 6 -11.07 5.09 11.21
CA ALA A 6 -10.70 3.69 11.06
C ALA A 6 -9.70 3.47 9.92
N ALA A 7 -9.88 4.16 8.78
CA ALA A 7 -8.95 4.10 7.66
C ALA A 7 -7.56 4.64 8.03
N ILE A 8 -7.47 5.79 8.71
CA ILE A 8 -6.19 6.35 9.17
C ILE A 8 -5.49 5.40 10.16
N ILE A 9 -6.23 4.89 11.15
CA ILE A 9 -5.68 4.02 12.19
C ILE A 9 -5.23 2.68 11.58
N GLY A 10 -6.07 2.07 10.75
CA GLY A 10 -5.75 0.80 10.09
C GLY A 10 -4.52 0.92 9.21
N THR A 11 -4.46 1.97 8.38
CA THR A 11 -3.32 2.17 7.47
C THR A 11 -2.02 2.52 8.18
N SER A 12 -2.06 3.37 9.22
CA SER A 12 -0.87 3.65 10.03
C SER A 12 -0.35 2.41 10.75
N LEU A 13 -1.25 1.58 11.31
CA LEU A 13 -0.87 0.33 11.96
C LEU A 13 -0.22 -0.66 10.99
N THR A 14 -0.78 -0.80 9.77
CA THR A 14 -0.21 -1.67 8.74
C THR A 14 1.16 -1.19 8.26
N ILE A 15 1.36 0.13 8.09
CA ILE A 15 2.67 0.67 7.69
C ILE A 15 3.72 0.33 8.75
N ILE A 16 3.41 0.55 10.04
CA ILE A 16 4.32 0.21 11.15
C ILE A 16 4.61 -1.29 11.17
N PHE A 17 3.60 -2.13 10.98
CA PHE A 17 3.75 -3.58 10.92
C PHE A 17 4.66 -4.04 9.77
N LEU A 18 4.42 -3.56 8.55
CA LEU A 18 5.20 -3.94 7.35
C LEU A 18 6.66 -3.49 7.45
N LEU A 19 6.91 -2.29 7.98
CA LEU A 19 8.26 -1.81 8.27
C LEU A 19 8.94 -2.72 9.32
N GLY A 20 8.23 -3.08 10.39
CA GLY A 20 8.72 -4.01 11.41
C GLY A 20 9.10 -5.38 10.83
N VAL A 21 8.23 -5.96 10.00
CA VAL A 21 8.49 -7.23 9.30
C VAL A 21 9.76 -7.13 8.46
N THR A 22 9.93 -6.05 7.71
CA THR A 22 11.11 -5.84 6.86
C THR A 22 12.41 -5.73 7.67
N ILE A 23 12.36 -5.04 8.82
CA ILE A 23 13.51 -4.93 9.72
C ILE A 23 13.88 -6.30 10.30
N THR A 24 12.89 -7.10 10.73
CA THR A 24 13.11 -8.46 11.23
C THR A 24 13.66 -9.39 10.14
N LEU A 25 13.16 -9.30 8.90
CA LEU A 25 13.69 -10.07 7.77
C LEU A 25 15.14 -9.69 7.48
N ASN A 26 15.47 -8.39 7.48
CA ASN A 26 16.84 -7.93 7.19
C ASN A 26 17.84 -8.30 8.31
N ALA A 27 17.37 -8.51 9.54
CA ALA A 27 18.19 -9.03 10.64
C ALA A 27 18.39 -10.55 10.57
N SER A 28 17.67 -11.26 9.69
CA SER A 28 17.80 -12.70 9.53
C SER A 28 19.07 -13.07 8.77
N ASN A 29 19.92 -13.88 9.39
CA ASN A 29 21.16 -14.39 8.81
C ASN A 29 20.94 -15.40 7.65
N MET A 30 19.68 -15.70 7.34
CA MET A 30 19.27 -16.64 6.30
C MET A 30 18.95 -15.96 4.96
N ILE A 31 18.79 -14.63 4.95
CA ILE A 31 18.27 -13.87 3.80
C ILE A 31 19.42 -13.14 3.11
N THR A 32 19.63 -13.43 1.82
CA THR A 32 20.58 -12.69 0.98
C THR A 32 19.88 -11.44 0.41
N PHE A 33 20.62 -10.40 0.03
CA PHE A 33 20.06 -9.15 -0.52
C PHE A 33 19.07 -9.38 -1.69
N PHE A 34 19.29 -10.40 -2.52
CA PHE A 34 18.37 -10.75 -3.62
C PHE A 34 17.03 -11.31 -3.16
N ASP A 35 16.98 -11.92 -1.98
CA ASP A 35 15.76 -12.52 -1.41
C ASP A 35 14.84 -11.45 -0.81
N ILE A 36 15.36 -10.27 -0.45
CA ILE A 36 14.58 -9.17 0.13
C ILE A 36 13.97 -8.23 -0.92
N LEU A 37 14.57 -8.18 -2.11
CA LEU A 37 14.11 -7.41 -3.28
C LEU A 37 12.62 -7.62 -3.63
N PRO A 38 12.13 -8.87 -3.81
CA PRO A 38 10.72 -9.10 -4.10
C PRO A 38 9.79 -8.63 -2.97
N VAL A 39 10.24 -8.73 -1.71
CA VAL A 39 9.48 -8.27 -0.55
C VAL A 39 9.28 -6.77 -0.59
N TRP A 40 10.32 -5.99 -0.91
CA TRP A 40 10.21 -4.54 -1.03
C TRP A 40 9.26 -4.09 -2.14
N ILE A 41 9.25 -4.80 -3.27
CA ILE A 41 8.35 -4.50 -4.40
C ILE A 41 6.90 -4.76 -4.00
N ILE A 42 6.60 -5.94 -3.44
CA ILE A 42 5.24 -6.32 -3.05
C ILE A 42 4.74 -5.42 -1.92
N MET A 43 5.59 -5.14 -0.92
CA MET A 43 5.25 -4.25 0.18
C MET A 43 4.98 -2.82 -0.29
N GLY A 44 5.82 -2.28 -1.18
CA GLY A 44 5.62 -0.96 -1.76
C GLY A 44 4.32 -0.87 -2.55
N ALA A 45 4.00 -1.91 -3.35
CA ALA A 45 2.75 -1.99 -4.08
C ALA A 45 1.52 -2.09 -3.16
N ALA A 46 1.61 -2.87 -2.08
CA ALA A 46 0.54 -3.00 -1.10
C ALA A 46 0.26 -1.68 -0.38
N ILE A 47 1.31 -0.98 0.09
CA ILE A 47 1.19 0.34 0.70
C ILE A 47 0.58 1.34 -0.30
N PHE A 48 1.01 1.30 -1.56
CA PHE A 48 0.46 2.17 -2.60
C PHE A 48 -1.05 1.95 -2.79
N MET A 49 -1.50 0.70 -2.88
CA MET A 49 -2.92 0.37 -3.01
C MET A 49 -3.74 0.84 -1.81
N MET A 50 -3.23 0.63 -0.59
CA MET A 50 -3.88 1.11 0.64
C MET A 50 -3.98 2.63 0.69
N MET A 51 -2.95 3.35 0.23
CA MET A 51 -2.99 4.82 0.17
C MET A 51 -4.06 5.32 -0.80
N VAL A 52 -4.25 4.65 -1.95
CA VAL A 52 -5.32 4.98 -2.89
C VAL A 52 -6.70 4.79 -2.25
N GLU A 53 -6.90 3.69 -1.53
CA GLU A 53 -8.16 3.40 -0.85
C GLU A 53 -8.46 4.41 0.26
N VAL A 54 -7.44 4.80 1.05
CA VAL A 54 -7.58 5.87 2.04
C VAL A 54 -8.01 7.16 1.36
N LEU A 55 -7.33 7.59 0.29
CA LEU A 55 -7.66 8.81 -0.43
C LEU A 55 -9.12 8.80 -0.93
N GLU A 56 -9.63 7.65 -1.37
CA GLU A 56 -11.02 7.48 -1.77
C GLU A 56 -12.00 7.66 -0.60
N ILE A 57 -11.69 7.10 0.57
CA ILE A 57 -12.43 7.31 1.83
C ILE A 57 -12.42 8.80 2.23
N PHE A 58 -11.41 9.57 1.79
CA PHE A 58 -11.34 11.03 1.94
C PHE A 58 -12.13 11.83 0.89
N ASN A 59 -12.98 11.18 0.09
CA ASN A 59 -13.74 11.72 -1.05
C ASN A 59 -12.88 12.09 -2.28
N ILE A 60 -11.66 11.56 -2.38
CA ILE A 60 -10.80 11.74 -3.55
C ILE A 60 -11.01 10.52 -4.46
N ARG A 61 -11.88 10.65 -5.47
CA ARG A 61 -12.14 9.60 -6.47
C ARG A 61 -10.98 9.41 -7.44
N ILE A 62 -9.93 8.71 -6.99
CA ILE A 62 -8.75 8.38 -7.79
C ILE A 62 -9.05 7.20 -8.72
N ILE A 63 -9.66 6.14 -8.20
CA ILE A 63 -9.97 4.91 -8.94
C ILE A 63 -10.91 5.21 -10.11
N ASP A 64 -11.96 6.00 -9.89
CA ASP A 64 -12.89 6.39 -10.96
C ASP A 64 -12.22 7.19 -12.07
N LYS A 65 -11.30 8.12 -11.72
CA LYS A 65 -10.56 8.91 -12.71
C LYS A 65 -9.62 8.05 -13.54
N ILE A 66 -8.95 7.09 -12.91
CA ILE A 66 -8.07 6.13 -13.58
C ILE A 66 -8.89 5.23 -14.50
N SER A 67 -10.01 4.69 -14.00
CA SER A 67 -10.93 3.83 -14.75
C SER A 67 -11.50 4.56 -15.98
N GLN A 68 -12.02 5.78 -15.81
CA GLN A 68 -12.50 6.62 -16.90
C GLN A 68 -11.41 6.91 -17.95
N LYS A 69 -10.18 7.20 -17.51
CA LYS A 69 -9.06 7.45 -18.43
C LYS A 69 -8.65 6.19 -19.20
N PHE A 70 -8.77 5.02 -18.58
CA PHE A 70 -8.48 3.74 -19.22
C PHE A 70 -9.56 3.35 -20.23
N LEU A 71 -10.84 3.46 -19.86
CA LEU A 71 -11.97 3.21 -20.76
C LEU A 71 -11.97 4.15 -21.97
N ARG A 72 -11.63 5.44 -21.77
CA ARG A 72 -11.53 6.42 -22.86
C ARG A 72 -10.29 6.26 -23.75
N LYS A 73 -9.29 5.49 -23.33
CA LYS A 73 -8.10 5.20 -24.13
C LYS A 73 -8.32 3.97 -25.05
N ASN A 74 -9.30 3.13 -24.72
CA ASN A 74 -9.60 1.89 -25.43
C ASN A 74 -10.88 1.98 -26.29
N SER A 75 -11.41 3.20 -26.48
CA SER A 75 -12.51 3.55 -27.38
C SER A 75 -12.07 4.68 -28.30
#